data_AF-A0A7S4DUA9-F1
#
_entry.id   AF-A0A7S4DUA9-F1
#
_cell.length_a   1.000
_cell.length_b   1.000
_cell.length_c   1.000
_cell.angle_alpha   90.00
_cell.angle_beta   90.00
_cell.angle_gamma   90.00
#
_symmetry.space_group_name_H-M   'P 1'
#
loop_
_entity.id
_entity.type
_entity.pdbx_description
1 polymer ?
#
loop_
_entity_poly.entity_id
_entity_poly.type
_entity_poly.pdbx_seq_one_letter_code
_entity_poly.pdbx_strand_id
1 'polypeptide(L)'
;MMAEGGSVQGLPDVPQRIKDLYKTAWELKQKLLVDLAADRGAFVDQSQSLNAFIASPSHAKLTSMHFYAWRKGLKTGMYYLRTKPAAQAIQFTVDKVIKGISEVSTSTPVDTSTAPVP
;
A
#
# COMPACT_ATOMS: atom_id res chain seq x y z
N MET A 1 9.77 5.39 -3.45
CA MET A 1 9.17 4.30 -4.27
C MET A 1 9.53 2.91 -3.75
N MET A 2 10.81 2.52 -3.67
CA MET A 2 11.21 1.20 -3.14
C MET A 2 10.81 0.99 -1.66
N ALA A 3 11.00 2.02 -0.83
CA ALA A 3 10.60 1.98 0.59
C ALA A 3 9.06 1.87 0.80
N GLU A 4 8.26 2.35 -0.16
CA GLU A 4 6.79 2.37 -0.10
C GLU A 4 6.16 1.13 -0.78
N GLY A 5 6.95 0.09 -1.05
CA GLY A 5 6.48 -1.13 -1.71
C GLY A 5 5.93 -0.90 -3.11
N GLY A 6 6.47 0.08 -3.83
CA GLY A 6 6.06 0.43 -5.20
C GLY A 6 4.82 1.31 -5.31
N SER A 7 4.24 1.79 -4.21
CA SER A 7 3.13 2.75 -4.25
C SER A 7 3.59 4.15 -4.69
N VAL A 8 2.79 4.80 -5.52
CA VAL A 8 3.00 6.19 -5.98
C VAL A 8 2.17 7.22 -5.22
N GLN A 9 1.30 6.79 -4.29
CA GLN A 9 0.33 7.68 -3.63
C GLN A 9 1.01 8.75 -2.77
N GLY A 10 2.10 8.40 -2.10
CA GLY A 10 2.86 9.28 -1.21
C GLY A 10 3.83 10.25 -1.90
N LEU A 11 3.91 10.26 -3.24
CA LEU A 11 4.81 11.16 -3.97
C LEU A 11 4.15 12.54 -4.16
N PRO A 12 4.74 13.64 -3.66
CA PRO A 12 4.12 14.97 -3.76
C PRO A 12 4.08 15.50 -5.19
N ASP A 13 5.12 15.24 -5.99
CA ASP A 13 5.29 15.82 -7.33
C ASP A 13 4.49 15.11 -8.43
N VAL A 14 3.78 14.03 -8.10
CA VAL A 14 3.03 13.23 -9.07
C VAL A 14 1.59 13.73 -9.18
N PRO A 15 1.10 14.08 -10.39
CA PRO A 15 -0.28 14.50 -10.59
C PRO A 15 -1.30 13.42 -10.19
N GLN A 16 -2.47 13.85 -9.70
CA GLN A 16 -3.51 12.95 -9.20
C GLN A 16 -3.96 11.91 -10.25
N ARG A 17 -4.09 12.30 -11.52
CA ARG A 17 -4.40 11.38 -12.63
C ARG A 17 -3.45 10.19 -12.70
N ILE A 18 -2.15 10.43 -12.48
CA ILE A 18 -1.12 9.38 -12.52
C ILE A 18 -1.25 8.49 -11.28
N LYS A 19 -1.49 9.08 -10.10
CA LYS A 19 -1.76 8.33 -8.87
C LYS A 19 -2.99 7.42 -8.99
N ASP A 20 -4.03 7.89 -9.66
CA ASP A 20 -5.24 7.11 -9.90
C ASP A 20 -5.03 5.96 -10.87
N LEU A 21 -4.21 6.17 -11.91
CA LEU A 21 -3.88 5.17 -12.90
C LEU A 21 -2.99 4.04 -12.34
N TYR A 22 -2.03 4.38 -11.48
CA TYR A 22 -1.06 3.43 -10.91
C TYR A 22 -1.41 2.97 -9.49
N LYS A 23 -2.71 2.83 -9.19
CA LYS A 23 -3.17 2.26 -7.93
C LYS A 23 -2.72 0.81 -7.79
N THR A 24 -2.18 0.46 -6.62
CA THR A 24 -1.79 -0.91 -6.32
C THR A 24 -3.01 -1.78 -5.96
N ALA A 25 -2.87 -3.10 -5.99
CA ALA A 25 -3.94 -4.04 -5.60
C ALA A 25 -4.45 -3.82 -4.15
N TRP A 26 -3.61 -3.25 -3.29
CA TRP A 26 -3.94 -2.92 -1.90
C TRP A 26 -4.73 -1.61 -1.73
N GLU A 27 -4.65 -0.72 -2.73
CA GLU A 27 -5.31 0.58 -2.74
C GLU A 27 -6.70 0.51 -3.39
N LEU A 28 -6.97 -0.55 -4.16
CA LEU A 28 -8.25 -0.77 -4.82
C LEU A 28 -9.30 -1.29 -3.84
N LYS A 29 -10.52 -0.73 -3.95
CA LYS A 29 -11.69 -1.20 -3.21
C LYS A 29 -12.06 -2.59 -3.70
N GLN A 30 -12.06 -3.59 -2.81
CA GLN A 30 -12.37 -4.98 -3.18
C GLN A 30 -13.78 -5.15 -3.76
N LYS A 31 -14.74 -4.31 -3.35
CA LYS A 31 -16.07 -4.25 -3.95
C LYS A 31 -16.03 -4.02 -5.47
N LEU A 32 -15.16 -3.11 -5.93
CA LEU A 32 -15.00 -2.82 -7.35
C LEU A 32 -14.49 -4.04 -8.12
N LEU A 33 -13.56 -4.81 -7.54
CA LEU A 33 -13.08 -6.04 -8.16
C LEU A 33 -14.18 -7.09 -8.30
N VAL A 34 -15.06 -7.20 -7.30
CA VAL A 34 -16.24 -8.08 -7.34
C VAL A 34 -17.22 -7.63 -8.42
N ASP A 35 -17.50 -6.33 -8.55
CA ASP A 35 -18.37 -5.79 -9.59
C ASP A 35 -17.81 -6.10 -11.00
N LEU A 36 -16.54 -5.79 -11.24
CA LEU A 36 -15.88 -6.10 -12.52
C LEU A 36 -15.81 -7.61 -12.81
N ALA A 37 -15.75 -8.44 -11.76
CA ALA A 37 -15.79 -9.89 -11.90
C ALA A 37 -17.18 -10.40 -12.29
N ALA A 38 -18.23 -9.80 -11.73
CA ALA A 38 -19.61 -10.13 -12.08
C ALA A 38 -19.90 -9.73 -13.54
N ASP A 39 -19.48 -8.52 -13.94
CA ASP A 39 -19.72 -8.00 -15.29
C ASP A 39 -19.12 -8.91 -16.37
N ARG A 40 -17.86 -9.32 -16.22
CA ARG A 40 -17.24 -10.27 -17.17
C ARG A 40 -17.71 -11.71 -16.99
N GLY A 41 -18.25 -12.05 -15.81
CA GLY A 41 -18.70 -13.41 -15.46
C GLY A 41 -19.83 -13.91 -16.36
N ALA A 42 -20.62 -13.02 -16.95
CA ALA A 42 -21.65 -13.36 -17.94
C ALA A 42 -21.09 -14.00 -19.22
N PHE A 43 -19.82 -13.76 -19.52
CA PHE A 43 -19.12 -14.28 -20.71
C PHE A 43 -18.18 -15.44 -20.40
N VAL A 44 -18.22 -15.97 -19.16
CA VAL A 44 -17.37 -17.09 -18.71
C VAL A 44 -18.25 -18.33 -18.48
N ASP A 45 -17.97 -19.38 -19.24
CA ASP A 45 -18.70 -20.66 -19.20
C ASP A 45 -18.60 -21.34 -17.82
N GLN A 46 -17.39 -21.43 -17.28
CA GLN A 46 -17.09 -22.00 -15.97
C GLN A 46 -16.92 -20.86 -14.96
N SER A 47 -15.79 -20.79 -14.26
CA SER A 47 -15.51 -19.76 -13.27
C SER A 47 -14.17 -19.09 -13.56
N GLN A 48 -13.75 -18.22 -12.65
CA GLN A 48 -12.52 -17.47 -12.75
C GLN A 48 -11.84 -17.32 -11.38
N SER A 49 -10.52 -17.31 -11.39
CA SER A 49 -9.69 -17.15 -10.20
C SER A 49 -9.72 -15.69 -9.72
N LEU A 50 -10.57 -15.40 -8.72
CA LEU A 50 -10.66 -14.07 -8.12
C LEU A 50 -9.83 -13.98 -6.83
N ASN A 51 -8.66 -13.37 -6.89
CA ASN A 51 -7.84 -13.08 -5.71
C ASN A 51 -8.35 -11.85 -4.97
N ALA A 52 -8.47 -11.94 -3.64
CA ALA A 52 -8.84 -10.84 -2.76
C ALA A 52 -7.60 -10.31 -2.03
N PHE A 53 -7.46 -8.98 -1.98
CA PHE A 53 -6.34 -8.30 -1.32
C PHE A 53 -6.87 -7.44 -0.19
N ILE A 54 -6.62 -7.83 1.07
CA ILE A 54 -7.09 -7.09 2.24
C ILE A 54 -5.91 -6.90 3.18
N ALA A 55 -5.41 -5.67 3.25
CA ALA A 55 -4.24 -5.34 4.08
C ALA A 55 -4.46 -5.70 5.55
N SER A 56 -5.60 -5.31 6.12
CA SER A 56 -5.99 -5.62 7.51
C SER A 56 -7.31 -6.40 7.49
N PRO A 57 -7.25 -7.74 7.45
CA PRO A 57 -8.44 -8.57 7.45
C PRO A 57 -9.20 -8.43 8.76
N SER A 58 -10.52 -8.34 8.68
CA SER A 58 -11.40 -8.47 9.84
C SER A 58 -12.57 -9.37 9.47
N HIS A 59 -13.15 -10.04 10.47
CA HIS A 59 -14.25 -10.97 10.25
C HIS A 59 -15.41 -10.27 9.53
N ALA A 60 -15.80 -9.08 9.99
CA ALA A 60 -16.84 -8.27 9.36
C ALA A 60 -16.54 -7.93 7.89
N LYS A 61 -15.29 -7.60 7.55
CA LYS A 61 -14.90 -7.27 6.16
C LYS A 61 -14.91 -8.50 5.26
N LEU A 62 -14.41 -9.64 5.74
CA LEU A 62 -14.39 -10.88 4.96
C LEU A 62 -15.81 -11.41 4.74
N THR A 63 -16.62 -11.44 5.79
CA THR A 63 -18.02 -11.89 5.72
C THR A 63 -18.82 -11.01 4.77
N SER A 64 -18.74 -9.69 4.90
CA SER A 64 -19.45 -8.78 3.99
C SER A 64 -19.01 -8.90 2.53
N MET A 65 -17.71 -9.13 2.27
CA MET A 65 -17.18 -9.36 0.93
C MET A 65 -17.71 -10.66 0.32
N HIS A 66 -17.68 -11.77 1.07
CA HIS A 66 -18.21 -13.06 0.62
C HIS A 66 -19.70 -12.99 0.31
N PHE A 67 -20.50 -12.41 1.20
CA PHE A 67 -21.94 -12.23 0.95
C PHE A 67 -22.22 -11.29 -0.22
N TYR A 68 -21.37 -10.29 -0.44
CA TYR A 68 -21.49 -9.41 -1.60
C TYR A 68 -21.22 -10.15 -2.91
N ALA A 69 -20.14 -10.91 -2.98
CA ALA A 69 -19.81 -11.75 -4.14
C ALA A 69 -20.90 -12.78 -4.45
N TRP A 70 -21.43 -13.44 -3.41
CA TRP A 70 -22.53 -14.39 -3.54
C TRP A 70 -23.81 -13.74 -4.11
N ARG A 71 -24.23 -12.59 -3.55
CA ARG A 71 -25.39 -11.84 -4.07
C ARG A 71 -25.23 -11.37 -5.51
N LYS A 72 -23.99 -11.17 -5.97
CA LYS A 72 -23.66 -10.82 -7.35
C LYS A 72 -23.62 -12.01 -8.30
N GLY A 73 -23.88 -13.23 -7.82
CA GLY A 73 -23.91 -14.43 -8.64
C GLY A 73 -22.53 -14.96 -9.06
N LEU A 74 -21.46 -14.56 -8.36
CA LEU A 74 -20.14 -15.10 -8.65
C LEU A 74 -20.04 -16.57 -8.25
N LYS A 75 -19.63 -17.41 -9.20
CA LYS A 75 -19.36 -18.85 -8.97
C LYS A 75 -18.17 -19.04 -8.02
N THR A 76 -17.09 -18.30 -8.21
CA THR A 76 -15.95 -18.23 -7.29
C THR A 76 -15.93 -16.86 -6.61
N GLY A 77 -16.34 -16.81 -5.34
CA GLY A 77 -16.34 -15.57 -4.56
C GLY A 77 -14.96 -15.15 -4.06
N MET A 78 -14.03 -16.10 -3.88
CA MET A 78 -12.64 -15.84 -3.50
C MET A 78 -11.77 -17.06 -3.84
N TYR A 79 -10.60 -16.82 -4.39
CA TYR A 79 -9.57 -17.84 -4.63
C TYR A 79 -8.52 -17.80 -3.52
N TYR A 80 -7.60 -16.83 -3.55
CA TYR A 80 -6.71 -16.54 -2.42
C TYR A 80 -7.13 -15.27 -1.69
N LEU A 81 -7.03 -15.31 -0.37
CA LEU A 81 -6.95 -14.12 0.46
C LEU A 81 -5.47 -13.76 0.66
N ARG A 82 -5.09 -12.58 0.17
CA ARG A 82 -3.77 -11.99 0.41
C ARG A 82 -3.88 -10.93 1.50
N THR A 83 -3.10 -11.10 2.57
CA THR A 83 -3.04 -10.17 3.71
C THR A 83 -1.65 -9.54 3.80
N LYS A 84 -1.55 -8.39 4.44
CA LYS A 84 -0.24 -7.81 4.79
C LYS A 84 0.08 -8.18 6.25
N PRO A 85 1.34 -8.53 6.55
CA PRO A 85 1.76 -8.72 7.93
C PRO A 85 1.66 -7.39 8.69
N ALA A 86 1.34 -7.46 9.99
CA ALA A 86 1.20 -6.28 10.85
C ALA A 86 2.51 -5.47 10.96
N ALA A 87 3.65 -6.15 10.88
CA ALA A 87 4.97 -5.54 10.73
C ALA A 87 5.55 -5.95 9.38
N GLN A 88 5.90 -4.97 8.55
CA GLN A 88 6.69 -5.21 7.35
C GLN A 88 8.17 -5.10 7.70
N ALA A 89 8.98 -6.07 7.26
CA ALA A 89 10.42 -5.96 7.35
C ALA A 89 10.87 -4.65 6.68
N ILE A 90 11.76 -3.93 7.36
CA ILE A 90 12.27 -2.65 6.88
C ILE A 90 12.94 -2.89 5.54
N GLN A 91 12.38 -2.31 4.47
CA GLN A 91 12.98 -2.38 3.15
C GLN A 91 14.28 -1.56 3.16
N PHE A 92 15.40 -2.22 2.87
CA PHE A 92 16.70 -1.58 2.79
C PHE A 92 16.86 -0.94 1.41
N THR A 93 17.18 0.34 1.38
CA THR A 93 17.53 1.08 0.17
C THR A 93 18.86 1.77 0.41
N VAL A 94 19.62 1.98 -0.66
CA VAL A 94 20.99 2.53 -0.62
C VAL A 94 21.03 3.92 0.03
N ASP A 95 19.92 4.67 -0.03
CA ASP A 95 19.88 6.11 0.30
C ASP A 95 19.23 6.47 1.65
N LYS A 96 19.20 5.59 2.66
CA LYS A 96 18.83 6.06 4.02
C LYS A 96 19.78 7.16 4.54
N VAL A 97 20.98 7.25 3.96
CA VAL A 97 22.02 8.25 4.26
C VAL A 97 21.69 9.64 3.71
N ILE A 98 21.06 9.76 2.53
CA ILE A 98 20.86 11.08 1.89
C ILE A 98 19.81 11.92 2.63
N LYS A 99 18.80 11.27 3.23
CA LYS A 99 17.74 11.97 3.99
C LYS A 99 18.21 12.52 5.34
N GLY A 100 19.31 12.00 5.91
CA GLY A 100 19.88 12.49 7.16
C GLY A 100 20.84 13.67 6.99
N ILE A 101 21.32 13.92 5.77
CA ILE A 101 22.29 15.00 5.49
C ILE A 101 21.59 16.36 5.32
N SER A 102 20.30 16.39 4.96
CA SER A 102 19.55 17.65 4.79
C SER A 102 19.09 18.32 6.08
N GLU A 103 19.17 17.65 7.24
CA GLU A 103 18.76 18.23 8.54
C GLU A 103 19.93 18.79 9.37
N VAL A 104 21.18 18.56 8.94
CA VAL A 104 22.38 19.00 9.69
C VAL A 104 23.09 20.13 8.93
N SER A 105 22.49 21.32 8.89
CA SER A 105 23.23 22.54 8.53
C SER A 105 22.51 23.83 8.96
N THR A 106 22.29 24.03 10.26
CA THR A 106 22.33 25.38 10.86
C THR A 106 22.44 25.32 12.40
N SER A 107 23.67 25.18 12.91
CA SER A 107 24.12 25.86 14.13
C SER A 107 25.65 25.84 14.19
N THR A 108 26.26 26.95 13.80
CA THR A 108 27.70 27.25 13.90
C THR A 108 28.10 27.44 15.39
N PRO A 109 29.41 27.49 15.74
CA PRO A 109 30.02 26.63 16.74
C PRO A 109 30.22 27.32 18.10
N VAL A 110 30.47 26.48 19.09
CA VAL A 110 30.78 26.79 20.49
C VAL A 110 32.01 27.70 20.61
N ASP A 111 31.83 28.78 21.39
CA ASP A 111 32.85 29.71 21.86
C ASP A 111 33.72 29.02 22.94
N THR A 112 34.99 28.77 22.65
CA THR A 112 35.95 28.24 23.62
C THR A 112 36.78 29.38 24.19
N SER A 113 36.26 30.08 25.20
CA SER A 113 37.06 31.02 26.00
C SER A 113 37.93 30.23 26.99
N THR A 114 39.20 30.16 26.64
CA THR A 114 40.35 29.72 27.45
C THR A 114 40.40 30.40 28.82
N ALA A 115 40.58 29.65 29.89
CA ALA A 115 40.99 30.16 31.20
C ALA A 115 42.43 29.72 31.50
N PRO A 116 43.32 30.60 31.99
CA PRO A 116 44.49 30.18 32.72
C PRO A 116 44.41 30.63 34.21
N VAL A 117 44.63 29.66 35.08
CA VAL A 117 45.02 29.77 36.51
C VAL A 117 46.57 29.89 36.51
N PRO A 118 47.31 30.47 37.48
CA PRO A 118 47.12 30.50 38.94
C PRO A 118 46.50 31.77 39.55
#